data_AF-A0A966YKH1-F1
#
_entry.id   AF-A0A966YKH1-F1
#
_cell.length_a   1.000
_cell.length_b   1.000
_cell.length_c   1.000
_cell.angle_alpha   90.00
_cell.angle_beta   90.00
_cell.angle_gamma   90.00
#
_symmetry.space_group_name_H-M   'P 1'
#
loop_
_entity.id
_entity.type
_entity.pdbx_description
1 polymer ?
#
loop_
_entity_poly.entity_id
_entity_poly.type
_entity_poly.pdbx_seq_one_letter_code
_entity_poly.pdbx_strand_id
1 'polypeptide(L)'
;MDMSDLETYIQAMRKDVTGDVLSRSRTMDALLDLRLEAAGCDDVTSLVDTALADLPGKTMVPGDWYRERLDLFELAAVNPVEPVS
;
A
#
# COMPACT_ATOMS: atom_id res chain seq x y z
N MET A 1 -15.50 5.95 1.26
CA MET A 1 -14.36 6.45 2.05
C MET A 1 -13.82 7.63 1.28
N ASP A 2 -13.63 8.78 1.92
CA ASP A 2 -13.09 9.95 1.23
C ASP A 2 -11.58 9.75 1.01
N MET A 3 -11.00 10.35 -0.03
CA MET A 3 -9.57 10.20 -0.35
C MET A 3 -8.65 10.54 0.85
N SER A 4 -9.08 11.48 1.70
CA SER A 4 -8.36 11.84 2.93
C SER A 4 -8.31 10.73 3.97
N ASP A 5 -9.32 9.85 4.03
CA ASP A 5 -9.32 8.70 4.94
C ASP A 5 -8.33 7.63 4.46
N LEU A 6 -8.25 7.40 3.14
CA LEU A 6 -7.31 6.46 2.53
C LEU A 6 -5.85 6.92 2.71
N GLU A 7 -5.58 8.21 2.51
CA GLU A 7 -4.26 8.81 2.79
C GLU A 7 -3.88 8.61 4.26
N THR A 8 -4.81 8.89 5.19
CA THR A 8 -4.59 8.71 6.63
C THR A 8 -4.29 7.25 6.99
N TYR A 9 -4.98 6.30 6.35
CA TYR A 9 -4.76 4.87 6.54
C TYR A 9 -3.35 4.45 6.07
N ILE A 10 -2.92 4.89 4.89
CA ILE A 10 -1.58 4.62 4.35
C ILE A 10 -0.49 5.22 5.27
N GLN A 11 -0.71 6.43 5.78
CA GLN A 11 0.22 7.06 6.73
C GLN A 11 0.32 6.31 8.06
N ALA A 12 -0.79 5.73 8.54
CA ALA A 12 -0.78 4.88 9.73
C ALA A 12 0.04 3.61 9.48
N MET A 13 -0.17 2.93 8.34
CA MET A 13 0.62 1.77 7.94
C MET A 13 2.12 2.09 7.90
N ARG A 14 2.51 3.26 7.37
CA ARG A 14 3.92 3.68 7.30
C ARG A 14 4.54 3.84 8.69
N LYS A 15 3.80 4.42 9.65
CA LYS A 15 4.28 4.60 11.03
C LYS A 15 4.52 3.26 11.74
N ASP A 16 3.73 2.24 11.38
CA ASP A 16 3.86 0.90 11.94
C ASP A 16 5.04 0.10 11.36
N VAL A 17 5.67 0.58 10.27
CA VAL A 17 6.88 -0.02 9.70
C VAL A 17 8.10 0.26 10.58
N THR A 18 8.19 -0.51 11.67
CA THR A 18 9.28 -0.46 12.64
C THR A 18 10.30 -1.57 12.37
N GLY A 19 11.53 -1.19 12.03
CA GLY A 19 12.63 -2.11 11.75
C GLY A 19 12.95 -2.33 10.26
N ASP A 20 13.96 -3.15 10.01
CA ASP A 20 14.52 -3.41 8.67
C ASP A 20 13.82 -4.55 7.93
N VAL A 21 13.08 -5.38 8.66
CA VAL A 21 12.38 -6.56 8.10
C VAL A 21 11.03 -6.75 8.78
N LEU A 22 10.03 -7.08 7.98
CA LEU A 22 8.64 -7.29 8.39
C LEU A 22 8.23 -8.73 8.12
N SER A 23 7.26 -9.24 8.88
CA SER A 23 6.67 -10.56 8.58
C SER A 23 5.90 -10.49 7.26
N ARG A 24 6.22 -11.38 6.33
CA ARG A 24 5.57 -11.44 5.01
C ARG A 24 4.07 -11.64 5.12
N SER A 25 3.60 -12.47 6.06
CA SER A 25 2.16 -12.69 6.25
C SER A 25 1.46 -11.41 6.71
N ARG A 26 2.04 -10.70 7.68
CA ARG A 26 1.47 -9.43 8.17
C ARG A 26 1.47 -8.35 7.09
N THR A 27 2.53 -8.26 6.30
CA THR A 27 2.60 -7.34 5.17
C THR A 27 1.55 -7.69 4.12
N MET A 28 1.35 -8.97 3.82
CA MET A 28 0.33 -9.42 2.88
C MET A 28 -1.08 -9.11 3.39
N ASP A 29 -1.37 -9.41 4.65
CA ASP A 29 -2.67 -9.10 5.27
C ASP A 29 -2.95 -7.59 5.22
N ALA A 30 -1.97 -6.75 5.59
CA ALA A 30 -2.11 -5.30 5.54
C ALA A 30 -2.31 -4.76 4.11
N LEU A 31 -1.70 -5.38 3.09
CA LEU A 31 -1.92 -5.03 1.69
C LEU A 31 -3.32 -5.46 1.22
N LEU A 32 -3.81 -6.62 1.65
CA LEU A 32 -5.17 -7.07 1.34
C LEU A 32 -6.23 -6.16 1.99
N ASP A 33 -6.00 -5.75 3.23
CA ASP A 33 -6.85 -4.78 3.93
C ASP A 33 -6.84 -3.43 3.19
N LEU A 34 -5.66 -2.90 2.85
CA LEU A 34 -5.54 -1.67 2.06
C LEU A 34 -6.29 -1.76 0.72
N ARG A 35 -6.25 -2.91 0.05
CA ARG A 35 -6.99 -3.14 -1.20
C ARG A 35 -8.50 -3.01 -1.00
N LEU A 36 -9.03 -3.48 0.12
CA LEU A 36 -10.44 -3.36 0.47
C LEU A 36 -10.81 -1.92 0.79
N GLU A 37 -9.96 -1.21 1.55
CA GLU A 37 -10.16 0.21 1.87
C GLU A 37 -10.08 1.10 0.62
N ALA A 38 -9.20 0.76 -0.32
CA ALA A 38 -9.04 1.45 -1.60
C ALA A 38 -10.13 1.09 -2.63
N ALA A 39 -11.16 0.32 -2.27
CA ALA A 39 -12.24 -0.05 -3.19
C ALA A 39 -12.97 1.21 -3.70
N GLY A 40 -12.66 1.60 -4.94
CA GLY A 40 -13.13 2.85 -5.56
C GLY A 40 -12.00 3.75 -6.07
N CYS A 41 -10.74 3.43 -5.77
CA CYS A 41 -9.54 4.06 -6.34
C CYS A 41 -8.76 3.02 -7.16
N ASP A 42 -9.02 2.98 -8.47
CA ASP A 42 -8.43 1.98 -9.37
C ASP A 42 -6.90 2.08 -9.43
N ASP A 43 -6.35 3.29 -9.33
CA ASP A 43 -4.90 3.52 -9.31
C ASP A 43 -4.24 2.86 -8.10
N VAL A 44 -4.78 3.08 -6.89
CA VAL A 44 -4.24 2.50 -5.66
C VAL A 44 -4.44 0.98 -5.65
N THR A 45 -5.62 0.48 -6.04
CA THR A 45 -5.87 -0.97 -6.07
C THR A 45 -4.96 -1.70 -7.05
N SER A 46 -4.69 -1.13 -8.22
CA SER A 46 -3.73 -1.68 -9.20
C SER A 46 -2.30 -1.74 -8.66
N LEU A 47 -1.86 -0.69 -7.95
CA LEU A 47 -0.55 -0.66 -7.30
C LEU A 47 -0.44 -1.71 -6.19
N VAL A 48 -1.50 -1.89 -5.41
CA VAL A 48 -1.55 -2.91 -4.34
C VAL A 48 -1.53 -4.32 -4.93
N ASP A 49 -2.29 -4.58 -6.00
CA ASP A 49 -2.29 -5.87 -6.69
C ASP A 49 -0.89 -6.20 -7.25
N THR A 50 -0.20 -5.21 -7.79
CA THR A 50 1.19 -5.34 -8.24
C THR A 50 2.13 -5.65 -7.07
N ALA A 51 1.99 -4.96 -5.93
CA ALA A 51 2.80 -5.21 -4.74
C ALA A 51 2.55 -6.61 -4.14
N LEU A 52 1.30 -7.10 -4.17
CA LEU A 52 0.95 -8.45 -3.74
C LEU A 52 1.61 -9.53 -4.60
N ALA A 53 1.67 -9.31 -5.92
CA ALA A 53 2.33 -10.22 -6.86
C ALA A 53 3.86 -10.23 -6.69
N ASP A 54 4.45 -9.06 -6.41
CA ASP A 54 5.91 -8.86 -6.30
C ASP A 54 6.46 -8.99 -4.87
N LEU A 55 5.66 -9.49 -3.92
CA LEU A 55 6.03 -9.60 -2.51
C LEU A 55 7.37 -10.34 -2.32
N PRO A 56 8.44 -9.65 -1.87
CA PRO A 56 9.77 -10.23 -1.79
C PRO A 56 9.90 -11.15 -0.58
N GLY A 57 10.85 -12.07 -0.68
CA GLY A 57 11.17 -13.01 0.38
C GLY A 57 10.11 -14.09 0.58
N LYS A 58 10.50 -15.15 1.31
CA LYS A 58 9.61 -16.29 1.59
C LYS A 58 8.80 -16.11 2.87
N THR A 59 9.40 -15.48 3.87
CA THR A 59 8.82 -15.31 5.22
C THR A 59 8.96 -13.89 5.74
N MET A 60 9.93 -13.13 5.24
CA MET A 60 10.24 -11.76 5.66
C MET A 60 10.29 -10.84 4.44
N VAL A 61 9.81 -9.62 4.60
CA VAL A 61 9.82 -8.54 3.60
C VAL A 61 10.77 -7.45 4.08
N PRO A 62 11.68 -6.92 3.24
CA PRO A 62 12.49 -5.76 3.60
C PRO A 62 11.61 -4.55 3.92
N GLY A 63 11.87 -3.90 5.05
CA GLY A 63 11.12 -2.72 5.50
C GLY A 63 11.21 -1.58 4.49
N ASP A 64 12.38 -1.37 3.87
CA ASP A 64 12.58 -0.33 2.87
C ASP A 64 11.75 -0.58 1.61
N TRP A 65 11.71 -1.81 1.11
CA TRP A 65 10.84 -2.17 -0.01
C TRP A 65 9.38 -1.85 0.30
N TYR A 66 8.92 -2.15 1.52
CA TYR A 66 7.55 -1.89 1.90
C TYR A 66 7.26 -0.39 2.03
N ARG A 67 8.18 0.39 2.62
CA ARG A 67 8.08 1.86 2.69
C ARG A 67 7.97 2.47 1.29
N GLU A 68 8.83 2.05 0.36
CA GLU A 68 8.78 2.52 -1.03
C GLU A 68 7.43 2.26 -1.70
N ARG A 69 6.77 1.12 -1.40
CA ARG A 69 5.42 0.85 -1.90
C ARG A 69 4.36 1.76 -1.27
N LEU A 70 4.45 2.01 0.04
CA LEU A 70 3.54 2.93 0.74
C LEU A 70 3.66 4.37 0.19
N ASP A 71 4.86 4.82 -0.17
CA ASP A 71 5.07 6.12 -0.84
C ASP A 71 4.34 6.21 -2.19
N LEU A 72 4.35 5.14 -2.98
CA LEU A 72 3.62 5.10 -4.25
C LEU A 72 2.11 5.09 -4.05
N PHE A 73 1.61 4.37 -3.04
CA PHE A 73 0.18 4.33 -2.75
C PHE A 73 -0.33 5.69 -2.27
N GLU A 74 0.41 6.38 -1.40
CA GLU A 74 0.07 7.71 -0.91
C GLU A 74 0.01 8.71 -2.06
N LEU A 75 1.00 8.68 -2.96
CA LEU A 75 1.02 9.56 -4.14
C LEU A 75 -0.21 9.34 -5.04
N ALA A 76 -0.59 8.08 -5.28
CA ALA A 76 -1.77 7.75 -6.08
C ALA A 76 -3.09 8.11 -5.37
N ALA A 77 -3.14 8.02 -4.04
CA ALA A 77 -4.31 8.42 -3.26
C ALA A 77 -4.53 9.95 -3.29
N VAL A 78 -3.44 10.73 -3.29
CA VAL A 78 -3.49 12.21 -3.31
C VAL A 78 -3.71 12.76 -4.72
N ASN A 79 -3.16 12.10 -5.74
CA ASN A 79 -3.23 12.54 -7.13
C ASN A 79 -3.74 11.40 -8.03
N PRO A 80 -5.02 11.01 -7.92
CA PRO A 80 -5.62 10.06 -8.84
C PRO A 80 -5.48 10.62 -10.25
N VAL A 81 -4.95 9.83 -11.17
CA VAL A 81 -4.78 10.30 -12.55
C VAL A 81 -6.18 10.55 -13.10
N GLU A 82 -6.53 11.82 -13.34
CA GLU A 82 -7.80 12.12 -14.00
C GLU A 82 -7.80 11.37 -15.34
N PRO A 83 -8.82 10.53 -15.62
CA PRO A 83 -8.92 9.90 -16.91
C PRO A 83 -9.11 11.01 -17.94
N VAL A 84 -8.07 11.25 -18.74
CA VAL A 84 -8.18 12.06 -19.96
C VAL A 84 -9.25 11.42 -20.83
N SER A 85 -10.46 11.98 -20.80
CA SER A 85 -11.59 11.60 -21.64
C SER A 85 -11.39 12.03 -23.08
#